data_AF-A0A3R6VY01-F1
#
_entry.id   AF-A0A3R6VY01-F1
#
_cell.length_a   1.000
_cell.length_b   1.000
_cell.length_c   1.000
_cell.angle_alpha   90.00
_cell.angle_beta   90.00
_cell.angle_gamma   90.00
#
_symmetry.space_group_name_H-M   'P 1'
#
loop_
_entity.id
_entity.type
_entity.pdbx_description
1 polymer ?
#
loop_
_entity_poly.entity_id
_entity_poly.type
_entity_poly.pdbx_seq_one_letter_code
_entity_poly.pdbx_strand_id
1 'polypeptide(L)'
;MAYEPYVTPDYYLKEYGGSIVPDDDLKKVLRQASRHIDSLTYNRIVGQGFSNLTELQQDLIREVVCQQADFEVENAELINTVLQSYGINGVSMQFGSTWNIFTDKGIAMKRDTYTLLCQTGLCCLLAR
;
A
#
# COMPACT_ATOMS: atom_id res chain seq x y z
N MET A 1 17.37 10.47 -10.05
CA MET A 1 16.10 10.31 -10.80
C MET A 1 14.96 10.50 -9.82
N ALA A 2 13.88 11.18 -10.24
CA ALA A 2 12.68 11.25 -9.42
C ALA A 2 12.02 9.87 -9.36
N TYR A 3 11.47 9.49 -8.21
CA TYR A 3 10.72 8.23 -8.09
C TYR A 3 9.35 8.39 -8.74
N GLU A 4 8.96 7.39 -9.53
CA GLU A 4 7.67 7.34 -10.21
C GLU A 4 6.76 6.31 -9.51
N PRO A 5 5.51 6.67 -9.17
CA PRO A 5 4.54 5.73 -8.61
C PRO A 5 4.13 4.67 -9.65
N TYR A 6 3.71 3.49 -9.17
CA TYR A 6 3.21 2.41 -10.03
C TYR A 6 1.86 2.70 -10.68
N VAL A 7 1.15 3.70 -10.15
CA VAL A 7 -0.15 4.15 -10.61
C VAL A 7 -0.07 5.61 -11.02
N THR A 8 -0.59 5.92 -12.21
CA THR A 8 -0.76 7.29 -12.68
C THR A 8 -2.07 7.87 -12.15
N PRO A 9 -2.20 9.21 -12.03
CA PRO A 9 -3.48 9.84 -11.71
C PRO A 9 -4.61 9.44 -12.67
N ASP A 10 -4.30 9.28 -13.95
CA ASP A 10 -5.29 8.89 -14.97
C ASP A 10 -5.82 7.48 -14.72
N TYR A 11 -4.93 6.53 -14.41
CA TYR A 11 -5.33 5.16 -14.05
C TYR A 11 -6.20 5.15 -12.79
N TYR A 12 -5.80 5.88 -11.75
CA TYR A 12 -6.58 5.97 -10.50
C TYR A 12 -8.01 6.48 -10.75
N LEU A 13 -8.15 7.56 -11.52
CA LEU A 13 -9.45 8.19 -11.76
C LEU A 13 -10.33 7.40 -12.75
N LYS A 14 -9.74 6.82 -13.81
CA LYS A 14 -10.51 6.25 -14.93
C LYS A 14 -10.60 4.73 -14.93
N GLU A 15 -9.51 4.04 -14.60
CA GLU A 15 -9.47 2.57 -14.63
C GLU A 15 -9.87 1.99 -13.29
N TYR A 16 -9.29 2.48 -12.19
CA TYR A 16 -9.67 2.08 -10.85
C TYR A 16 -11.00 2.71 -10.39
N GLY A 17 -11.31 3.93 -10.85
CA GLY A 17 -12.54 4.65 -10.48
C GLY A 17 -12.49 5.29 -9.10
N GLY A 18 -11.29 5.65 -8.63
CA GLY A 18 -11.07 6.28 -7.34
C GLY A 18 -11.59 7.72 -7.28
N SER A 19 -12.12 8.10 -6.11
CA SER A 19 -12.71 9.43 -5.86
C SER A 19 -12.44 9.96 -4.44
N ILE A 20 -11.73 9.18 -3.62
CA ILE A 20 -11.46 9.49 -2.21
C ILE A 20 -10.31 10.49 -2.10
N VAL A 21 -9.27 10.31 -2.92
CA VAL A 21 -8.05 11.12 -2.86
C VAL A 21 -8.27 12.43 -3.64
N PRO A 22 -8.09 13.62 -3.02
CA PRO A 22 -8.22 14.90 -3.71
C PRO A 22 -7.18 15.08 -4.83
N ASP A 23 -7.57 15.69 -5.95
CA ASP A 23 -6.72 15.88 -7.14
C ASP A 23 -5.39 16.61 -6.83
N ASP A 24 -5.42 17.63 -5.97
CA ASP A 24 -4.23 18.39 -5.56
C ASP A 24 -3.17 17.52 -4.85
N ASP A 25 -3.62 16.51 -4.10
CA ASP A 25 -2.74 15.60 -3.34
C ASP A 25 -2.52 14.25 -4.03
N LEU A 26 -3.27 13.94 -5.09
CA LEU A 26 -3.32 12.62 -5.70
C LEU A 26 -1.94 12.07 -6.07
N LYS A 27 -1.11 12.87 -6.74
CA LYS A 27 0.26 12.45 -7.10
C LYS A 27 1.12 12.13 -5.88
N LYS A 28 0.97 12.89 -4.80
CA LYS A 28 1.73 12.72 -3.56
C LYS A 28 1.28 11.46 -2.83
N VAL A 29 -0.03 11.24 -2.72
CA VAL A 29 -0.61 10.07 -2.06
C VAL A 29 -0.26 8.79 -2.82
N LEU A 30 -0.44 8.75 -4.15
CA LEU A 30 -0.07 7.59 -4.98
C LEU A 30 1.42 7.25 -4.86
N ARG A 31 2.27 8.28 -4.79
CA ARG A 31 3.71 8.11 -4.54
C ARG A 31 3.99 7.51 -3.17
N GLN A 32 3.30 7.97 -2.12
CA GLN A 32 3.46 7.44 -0.77
C GLN A 32 3.01 5.98 -0.70
N ALA A 33 1.81 5.68 -1.21
CA ALA A 33 1.28 4.33 -1.26
C ALA A 33 2.23 3.38 -2.02
N SER A 34 2.75 3.78 -3.18
CA SER A 34 3.72 2.99 -3.94
C SER A 34 4.98 2.66 -3.12
N ARG A 35 5.49 3.61 -2.32
CA ARG A 35 6.65 3.40 -1.42
C ARG A 35 6.34 2.45 -0.27
N HIS A 36 5.11 2.47 0.23
CA HIS A 36 4.67 1.49 1.21
C HIS A 36 4.64 0.09 0.59
N ILE A 37 4.13 -0.05 -0.64
CA ILE A 37 4.14 -1.33 -1.35
C ILE A 37 5.57 -1.82 -1.58
N ASP A 38 6.50 -0.93 -1.96
CA ASP A 38 7.92 -1.27 -2.05
C ASP A 38 8.47 -1.82 -0.75
N SER A 39 8.16 -1.17 0.38
CA SER A 39 8.62 -1.61 1.69
C SER A 39 8.06 -3.00 2.06
N LEU A 40 6.77 -3.23 1.82
CA LEU A 40 6.10 -4.50 2.10
C LEU A 40 6.58 -5.64 1.19
N THR A 41 7.01 -5.32 -0.04
CA THR A 41 7.58 -6.26 -1.00
C THR A 41 9.11 -6.35 -0.94
N TYR A 42 9.74 -5.84 0.12
CA TYR A 42 11.19 -5.85 0.31
C TYR A 42 11.98 -5.23 -0.86
N ASN A 43 11.38 -4.22 -1.51
CA ASN A 43 11.86 -3.53 -2.71
C ASN A 43 12.10 -4.46 -3.91
N ARG A 44 11.47 -5.65 -3.95
CA ARG A 44 11.62 -6.58 -5.07
C ARG A 44 11.07 -6.03 -6.39
N ILE A 45 10.00 -5.25 -6.35
CA ILE A 45 9.45 -4.59 -7.54
C ILE A 45 10.50 -3.67 -8.16
N VAL A 46 11.17 -2.84 -7.34
CA VAL A 46 12.25 -1.96 -7.78
C VAL A 46 13.45 -2.76 -8.31
N GLY A 47 13.81 -3.85 -7.62
CA GLY A 47 14.95 -4.69 -8.01
C GLY A 47 14.74 -5.44 -9.33
N GLN A 48 13.52 -5.91 -9.59
CA GLN A 48 13.17 -6.61 -10.83
C GLN A 48 12.80 -5.63 -11.97
N GLY A 49 12.30 -4.45 -11.62
CA GLY A 49 11.70 -3.50 -12.56
C GLY A 49 10.23 -3.83 -12.79
N PHE A 50 9.35 -2.85 -12.59
CA PHE A 50 7.89 -3.03 -12.69
C PHE A 50 7.44 -3.61 -14.03
N SER A 51 8.03 -3.17 -15.13
CA SER A 51 7.73 -3.67 -16.49
C SER A 51 8.14 -5.13 -16.73
N ASN A 52 9.02 -5.69 -15.90
CA ASN A 52 9.50 -7.06 -16.01
C ASN A 52 8.64 -8.05 -15.20
N LEU A 53 7.68 -7.54 -14.41
CA LEU A 53 6.71 -8.37 -13.70
C LEU A 53 5.66 -8.91 -14.67
N THR A 54 4.98 -10.00 -14.29
CA THR A 54 3.86 -10.52 -15.08
C THR A 54 2.70 -9.53 -15.11
N GLU A 55 1.84 -9.61 -16.12
CA GLU A 55 0.64 -8.75 -16.21
C GLU A 55 -0.22 -8.85 -14.95
N LEU A 56 -0.42 -10.08 -14.44
CA LEU A 56 -1.12 -10.32 -13.17
C LEU A 56 -0.46 -9.58 -12.00
N GLN A 57 0.88 -9.63 -11.88
CA GLN A 57 1.58 -8.92 -10.81
C GLN A 57 1.44 -7.40 -10.95
N GLN A 58 1.59 -6.87 -12.17
CA GLN A 58 1.43 -5.44 -12.44
C GLN A 58 0.02 -4.95 -12.09
N ASP A 59 -1.01 -5.72 -12.45
CA ASP A 59 -2.41 -5.42 -12.15
C ASP A 59 -2.68 -5.41 -10.65
N LEU A 60 -2.28 -6.46 -9.94
CA LEU A 60 -2.44 -6.56 -8.49
C LEU A 60 -1.70 -5.43 -7.76
N ILE A 61 -0.50 -5.06 -8.21
CA ILE A 61 0.25 -3.95 -7.61
C ILE A 61 -0.48 -2.63 -7.81
N ARG A 62 -1.01 -2.36 -9.03
CA ARG A 62 -1.76 -1.13 -9.30
C ARG A 62 -3.02 -1.05 -8.44
N GLU A 63 -3.76 -2.14 -8.35
CA GLU A 63 -4.97 -2.23 -7.52
C GLU A 63 -4.63 -1.98 -6.03
N VAL A 64 -3.61 -2.65 -5.50
CA VAL A 64 -3.18 -2.50 -4.11
C VAL A 64 -2.70 -1.07 -3.82
N VAL A 65 -1.97 -0.42 -4.73
CA VAL A 65 -1.55 0.98 -4.57
C VAL A 65 -2.75 1.91 -4.47
N CYS A 66 -3.79 1.70 -5.29
CA CYS A 66 -5.01 2.51 -5.24
C CYS A 66 -5.77 2.28 -3.92
N GLN A 67 -5.98 1.02 -3.53
CA GLN A 67 -6.66 0.68 -2.26
C GLN A 67 -5.92 1.23 -1.04
N GLN A 68 -4.59 1.20 -1.07
CA GLN A 68 -3.77 1.73 0.01
C GLN A 68 -3.83 3.26 0.06
N ALA A 69 -3.82 3.93 -1.09
CA ALA A 69 -4.00 5.38 -1.17
C ALA A 69 -5.35 5.83 -0.59
N ASP A 70 -6.44 5.16 -0.97
CA ASP A 70 -7.78 5.42 -0.42
C ASP A 70 -7.80 5.22 1.09
N PHE A 71 -7.29 4.07 1.55
CA PHE A 71 -7.27 3.73 2.96
C PHE A 71 -6.50 4.74 3.81
N GLU A 72 -5.33 5.18 3.35
CA GLU A 72 -4.51 6.16 4.08
C GLU A 72 -5.17 7.53 4.17
N VAL A 73 -5.86 7.97 3.12
CA VAL A 73 -6.57 9.25 3.11
C VAL A 73 -7.81 9.22 3.99
N GLU A 74 -8.66 8.20 3.85
CA GLU A 74 -9.89 8.08 4.66
C GLU A 74 -9.59 7.96 6.16
N ASN A 75 -8.45 7.37 6.51
CA ASN A 75 -8.19 6.90 7.87
C ASN A 75 -6.93 7.53 8.50
N ALA A 76 -6.47 8.67 7.97
CA ALA A 76 -5.22 9.31 8.36
C ALA A 76 -5.09 9.54 9.88
N GLU A 77 -6.13 10.02 10.55
CA GLU A 77 -6.12 10.26 12.01
C GLU A 77 -6.03 8.95 12.81
N LEU A 78 -6.78 7.94 12.40
CA LEU A 78 -6.78 6.63 13.06
C LEU A 78 -5.43 5.94 12.89
N ILE A 79 -4.86 5.95 11.68
CA ILE A 79 -3.55 5.35 11.38
C ILE A 79 -2.47 5.96 12.28
N ASN A 80 -2.45 7.29 12.45
CA ASN A 80 -1.50 7.95 13.34
C ASN A 80 -1.64 7.45 14.79
N THR A 81 -2.87 7.27 15.27
CA THR A 81 -3.13 6.73 16.62
C THR A 81 -2.65 5.28 16.74
N VAL A 82 -2.91 4.44 15.74
CA VAL A 82 -2.48 3.03 15.70
C VAL A 82 -0.95 2.91 15.69
N LEU A 83 -0.27 3.70 14.86
CA LEU A 83 1.19 3.67 14.76
C LEU A 83 1.88 4.21 16.02
N GLN A 84 1.32 5.25 16.65
CA GLN A 84 1.82 5.75 17.94
C GLN A 84 1.68 4.69 19.05
N SER A 85 0.56 3.95 19.07
CA SER A 85 0.35 2.85 20.00
C SER A 85 1.35 1.70 19.79
N TYR A 86 1.64 1.32 18.54
CA TYR A 86 2.63 0.28 18.22
C TYR A 86 4.04 0.66 18.69
N GLY A 87 4.39 1.96 18.64
CA GLY A 87 5.65 2.50 19.16
C GLY A 87 5.80 2.40 20.68
N ILE A 88 4.70 2.28 21.43
CA ILE A 88 4.71 2.12 22.88
C ILE A 88 4.74 0.61 23.19
N ASN A 89 5.94 0.05 23.24
CA ASN A 89 6.27 -1.31 23.72
C ASN A 89 5.92 -2.51 22.81
N GLY A 90 5.62 -2.32 21.52
CA GLY A 90 5.37 -3.45 20.61
C GLY A 90 4.15 -4.30 20.99
N VAL A 91 3.31 -3.78 21.89
CA VAL A 91 2.05 -4.42 22.27
C VAL A 91 1.06 -4.11 21.17
N SER A 92 0.66 -5.13 20.42
CA SER A 92 -0.42 -5.04 19.44
C SER A 92 -1.71 -4.65 20.17
N MET A 93 -2.06 -3.36 20.22
CA MET A 93 -3.39 -2.96 20.68
C MET A 93 -4.41 -3.44 19.65
N GLN A 94 -5.25 -4.38 20.07
CA GLN A 94 -6.41 -4.80 19.30
C GLN A 94 -7.47 -3.71 19.44
N PHE A 95 -7.35 -2.65 18.64
CA PHE A 95 -8.43 -1.67 18.47
C PHE A 95 -9.68 -2.43 18.01
N GLY A 96 -10.78 -2.19 18.72
CA GLY A 96 -11.92 -3.10 18.86
C GLY A 96 -12.31 -3.85 17.59
N SER A 97 -12.22 -5.19 17.64
CA SER A 97 -12.96 -6.25 16.91
C SER A 97 -13.43 -6.08 15.45
N THR A 98 -13.20 -4.97 14.76
CA THR A 98 -13.92 -4.59 13.53
C THR A 98 -12.97 -4.10 12.43
N TRP A 99 -11.73 -3.75 12.77
CA TRP A 99 -10.74 -3.30 11.79
C TRP A 99 -9.76 -4.43 11.48
N ASN A 100 -10.02 -5.11 10.37
CA ASN A 100 -9.15 -6.13 9.79
C ASN A 100 -7.87 -5.47 9.24
N ILE A 101 -6.97 -4.97 10.10
CA ILE A 101 -5.74 -4.24 9.73
C ILE A 101 -4.51 -5.14 9.87
N PHE A 102 -3.62 -5.06 8.89
CA PHE A 102 -2.25 -5.53 8.91
C PHE A 102 -1.30 -4.35 9.22
N THR A 103 -0.32 -4.57 10.09
CA THR A 103 0.73 -3.59 10.37
C THR A 103 2.10 -4.26 10.27
N ASP A 104 3.00 -3.68 9.46
CA ASP A 104 4.40 -4.09 9.35
C ASP A 104 5.22 -2.92 8.81
N LYS A 105 6.51 -2.84 9.17
CA LYS A 105 7.44 -1.77 8.73
C LYS A 105 6.90 -0.34 8.92
N GLY A 106 6.06 -0.13 9.94
CA GLY A 106 5.40 1.17 10.20
C GLY A 106 4.26 1.53 9.24
N ILE A 107 3.77 0.57 8.46
CA ILE A 107 2.70 0.75 7.48
C ILE A 107 1.45 0.04 8.00
N ALA A 108 0.33 0.76 8.05
CA ALA A 108 -0.99 0.18 8.31
C ALA A 108 -1.73 -0.02 6.99
N MET A 109 -2.30 -1.21 6.79
CA MET A 109 -3.01 -1.60 5.56
C MET A 109 -4.19 -2.50 5.91
N LYS A 110 -5.28 -2.51 5.13
CA LYS A 110 -6.36 -3.51 5.28
C LYS A 110 -5.79 -4.92 5.02
N ARG A 111 -6.12 -5.90 5.87
CA ARG A 111 -5.61 -7.28 5.77
C ARG A 111 -5.99 -7.95 4.45
N ASP A 112 -7.15 -7.62 3.90
CA ASP A 112 -7.58 -8.17 2.61
C ASP A 112 -6.73 -7.58 1.46
N THR A 113 -6.45 -6.27 1.48
CA THR A 113 -5.50 -5.62 0.56
C THR A 113 -4.08 -6.18 0.70
N TYR A 114 -3.62 -6.46 1.92
CA TYR A 114 -2.33 -7.13 2.14
C TYR A 114 -2.31 -8.55 1.57
N THR A 115 -3.42 -9.29 1.74
CA THR A 115 -3.57 -10.64 1.18
C THR A 115 -3.53 -10.61 -0.35
N LEU A 116 -4.18 -9.61 -0.96
CA LEU A 116 -4.11 -9.36 -2.41
C LEU A 116 -2.67 -9.10 -2.86
N LEU A 117 -1.93 -8.24 -2.14
CA LEU A 117 -0.52 -7.99 -2.42
C LEU A 117 0.33 -9.27 -2.33
N CYS A 118 0.04 -10.16 -1.37
CA CYS A 118 0.75 -11.42 -1.20
C CYS A 118 0.57 -12.38 -2.39
N GLN A 119 -0.52 -12.27 -3.15
CA GLN A 119 -0.74 -13.08 -4.36
C GLN A 119 0.32 -12.81 -5.44
N THR A 120 1.00 -11.66 -5.40
CA THR A 120 2.13 -11.37 -6.31
C THR A 120 3.33 -12.29 -6.08
N GLY A 121 3.42 -12.95 -4.91
CA GLY A 121 4.59 -13.72 -4.47
C GLY A 121 5.75 -12.87 -3.95
N LEU A 122 5.65 -11.53 -4.03
CA LEU A 122 6.75 -10.61 -3.70
C LEU A 122 6.86 -10.28 -2.21
N CYS A 123 5.86 -10.64 -1.40
CA CYS A 123 5.86 -10.44 0.06
C CYS A 123 6.58 -11.55 0.84
N CYS A 124 6.98 -12.65 0.19
CA CYS A 124 7.60 -13.79 0.88
C CYS A 124 9.10 -13.57 1.10
N LEU A 125 9.60 -13.71 2.33
CA LEU A 125 11.04 -13.60 2.62
C LEU A 125 11.89 -14.70 1.93
N LEU A 126 11.31 -15.87 1.69
CA LEU A 126 12.01 -17.03 1.10
C LEU A 126 12.02 -17.01 -0.44
N ALA A 127 11.22 -16.16 -1.07
CA ALA A 127 11.27 -15.97 -2.52
C ALA A 127 12.57 -15.20 -2.87
N ARG A 128 13.45 -15.85 -3.63
CA ARG A 128 14.66 -15.25 -4.20
C ARG A 128 14.33 -14.56 -5.53
#